data_AF-F2JK57-F1
#
_entry.id   AF-F2JK57-F1
#
_cell.length_a   1.000
_cell.length_b   1.000
_cell.length_c   1.000
_cell.angle_alpha   90.00
_cell.angle_beta   90.00
_cell.angle_gamma   90.00
#
_symmetry.space_group_name_H-M   'P 1'
#
loop_
_entity.id
_entity.type
_entity.pdbx_description
1 polymer ?
#
loop_
_entity_poly.entity_id
_entity_poly.type
_entity_poly.pdbx_seq_one_letter_code
_entity_poly.pdbx_strand_id
1 'polypeptide(L)'
;MKYLLKTEKDKPSFNYLVKQIDSFDYYLFSSFNDALEKLRSLSFIGTGAWLYEPYFINSNREWKTQNTFTAYDGVVKYDKYAEIGLHLKFHIDAGEWLNSDVNLAYC
;
A
#
# COMPACT_ATOMS: atom_id res chain seq x y z
N MET A 1 -7.16 -4.57 15.75
CA MET A 1 -7.47 -4.55 14.30
C MET A 1 -6.78 -5.76 13.69
N LYS A 2 -7.52 -6.71 13.10
CA LYS A 2 -6.96 -7.96 12.53
C LYS A 2 -6.49 -7.70 11.10
N TYR A 3 -5.23 -7.99 10.80
CA TYR A 3 -4.70 -7.94 9.43
C TYR A 3 -5.18 -9.19 8.67
N LEU A 4 -5.81 -9.00 7.50
CA LEU A 4 -6.60 -10.03 6.79
C LEU A 4 -5.91 -10.66 5.58
N LEU A 5 -4.77 -10.12 5.12
CA LEU A 5 -4.07 -10.66 3.96
C LEU A 5 -3.19 -11.83 4.39
N LYS A 6 -3.62 -13.06 4.08
CA LYS A 6 -2.82 -14.28 4.31
C LYS A 6 -1.99 -14.65 3.08
N THR A 7 -2.38 -14.20 1.89
CA THR A 7 -1.69 -14.48 0.61
C THR A 7 -1.83 -13.33 -0.40
N GLU A 8 -1.00 -13.29 -1.46
CA GLU A 8 -1.09 -12.32 -2.58
C GLU A 8 -2.40 -12.44 -3.37
N LYS A 9 -3.20 -13.48 -3.13
CA LYS A 9 -4.47 -13.75 -3.82
C LYS A 9 -5.68 -13.17 -3.08
N ASP A 10 -5.51 -12.82 -1.80
CA ASP A 10 -6.56 -12.23 -1.00
C ASP A 10 -6.73 -10.75 -1.35
N LYS A 11 -7.99 -10.29 -1.43
CA LYS A 11 -8.27 -8.88 -1.70
C LYS A 11 -7.77 -8.02 -0.53
N PRO A 12 -7.01 -6.94 -0.78
CA PRO A 12 -6.59 -6.02 0.27
C PRO A 12 -7.78 -5.44 1.04
N SER A 13 -7.62 -5.29 2.35
CA SER A 13 -8.60 -4.65 3.24
C SER A 13 -8.55 -3.12 3.19
N PHE A 14 -7.77 -2.55 2.27
CA PHE A 14 -7.60 -1.12 2.06
C PHE A 14 -7.78 -0.80 0.57
N ASN A 15 -8.07 0.46 0.27
CA ASN A 15 -8.21 0.95 -1.10
C ASN A 15 -7.03 1.81 -1.53
N TYR A 16 -6.29 2.40 -0.59
CA TYR A 16 -5.15 3.25 -0.86
C TYR A 16 -4.02 3.00 0.13
N LEU A 17 -2.79 3.05 -0.36
CA LEU A 17 -1.56 3.00 0.45
C LEU A 17 -0.77 4.27 0.18
N VAL A 18 -0.38 4.99 1.23
CA VAL A 18 0.46 6.18 1.11
C VAL A 18 1.79 5.91 1.80
N LYS A 19 2.90 6.21 1.13
CA LYS A 19 4.24 6.16 1.73
C LYS A 19 5.07 7.36 1.31
N GLN A 20 5.99 7.75 2.19
CA GLN A 20 7.04 8.71 1.83
C GLN A 20 8.12 7.97 1.01
N ILE A 21 8.78 8.68 0.08
CA ILE A 21 9.74 8.05 -0.85
C ILE A 21 10.90 7.40 -0.10
N ASP A 22 11.47 8.12 0.86
CA ASP A 22 12.66 7.69 1.61
C ASP A 22 12.33 6.98 2.93
N SER A 23 11.05 6.64 3.16
CA SER A 23 10.63 5.94 4.37
C SER A 23 10.20 4.50 4.07
N PHE A 24 10.42 3.63 5.06
CA PHE A 24 9.84 2.29 5.10
C PHE A 24 8.42 2.29 5.68
N ASP A 25 8.00 3.39 6.30
CA ASP A 25 6.65 3.53 6.84
C ASP A 25 5.62 3.77 5.73
N TYR A 26 4.43 3.22 5.94
CA TYR A 26 3.30 3.37 5.05
C TYR A 26 2.01 3.46 5.86
N TYR A 27 0.99 4.05 5.24
CA TYR A 27 -0.31 4.33 5.83
C TYR A 27 -1.41 3.80 4.92
N LEU A 28 -2.41 3.16 5.51
CA LEU A 28 -3.50 2.51 4.78
C LEU A 28 -4.80 3.25 4.97
N PHE A 29 -5.54 3.40 3.87
CA PHE A 29 -6.78 4.14 3.85
C PHE A 29 -7.86 3.42 3.04
N SER A 30 -9.10 3.55 3.51
CA SER A 30 -10.28 3.17 2.74
C SER A 30 -10.85 4.36 1.94
N SER A 31 -10.63 5.59 2.43
CA SER A 31 -11.08 6.85 1.84
C SER A 31 -9.98 7.47 0.98
N PHE A 32 -10.35 7.94 -0.21
CA PHE A 32 -9.41 8.63 -1.11
C PHE A 32 -8.99 9.99 -0.55
N ASN A 33 -9.92 10.74 0.04
CA ASN A 33 -9.64 12.09 0.55
C ASN A 33 -8.62 12.05 1.68
N ASP A 34 -8.79 11.12 2.63
CA ASP A 34 -7.88 10.92 3.76
C ASP A 34 -6.47 10.53 3.26
N ALA A 35 -6.42 9.66 2.25
CA ALA A 35 -5.16 9.28 1.61
C ALA A 35 -4.49 10.48 0.92
N LEU A 36 -5.26 11.31 0.22
CA LEU A 36 -4.76 12.49 -0.48
C LEU A 36 -4.25 13.57 0.50
N GLU A 37 -4.95 13.78 1.61
CA GLU A 37 -4.50 14.68 2.68
C GLU A 37 -3.19 14.18 3.30
N LYS A 38 -3.09 12.87 3.59
CA LYS A 38 -1.86 12.28 4.10
C LYS A 38 -0.71 12.39 3.10
N LEU A 39 -0.97 12.13 1.82
CA LEU A 39 -0.01 12.26 0.72
C LEU A 39 0.60 13.66 0.68
N ARG A 40 -0.26 14.69 0.71
CA ARG A 40 0.18 16.10 0.74
C ARG A 40 1.00 16.39 1.98
N SER A 41 0.50 16.01 3.16
CA SER A 41 1.19 16.21 4.43
C SER A 41 2.60 15.61 4.42
N LEU A 42 2.76 14.37 3.94
CA LEU A 42 4.07 13.73 3.86
C LEU A 42 4.98 14.37 2.82
N SER A 43 4.43 14.84 1.69
CA SER A 43 5.23 15.50 0.65
C SER A 43 5.83 16.84 1.06
N PHE A 44 5.36 17.47 2.14
CA PHE A 44 5.98 18.68 2.71
C PHE A 44 7.13 18.37 3.67
N ILE A 45 7.19 17.15 4.21
CA ILE A 45 8.10 16.79 5.31
C ILE A 45 9.40 16.16 4.78
N GLY A 46 9.42 15.65 3.56
CA GLY A 46 10.65 15.16 2.95
C GLY A 46 10.64 15.19 1.43
N THR A 47 11.42 14.30 0.82
CA THR A 47 11.71 14.28 -0.62
C THR A 47 10.50 14.03 -1.52
N GLY A 48 9.34 13.67 -0.98
CA GLY A 48 8.11 13.41 -1.71
C GLY A 48 7.35 12.23 -1.13
N ALA A 49 6.16 11.99 -1.63
CA ALA A 49 5.32 10.88 -1.22
C ALA A 49 4.57 10.27 -2.42
N TRP A 50 4.21 9.01 -2.27
CA TRP A 50 3.51 8.20 -3.27
C TRP A 50 2.20 7.68 -2.69
N LEU A 51 1.17 7.63 -3.54
CA LEU A 51 -0.11 7.01 -3.26
C LEU A 51 -0.32 5.90 -4.27
N TYR A 52 -0.63 4.73 -3.72
CA TYR A 52 -0.80 3.50 -4.44
C TYR A 52 -2.24 2.99 -4.34
N GLU A 53 -2.71 2.39 -5.42
CA GLU A 53 -3.99 1.70 -5.48
C GLU A 53 -3.79 0.19 -5.67
N PRO A 54 -4.60 -0.67 -5.03
CA PRO A 54 -4.64 -2.10 -5.33
C PRO A 54 -5.00 -2.35 -6.79
N TYR A 55 -4.18 -3.14 -7.45
CA TYR A 55 -4.35 -3.57 -8.84
C TYR A 55 -4.41 -5.09 -8.91
N PHE A 56 -5.47 -5.65 -9.49
CA PHE A 56 -5.61 -7.09 -9.63
C PHE A 56 -5.07 -7.56 -10.99
N ILE A 57 -4.08 -8.45 -10.95
CA ILE A 57 -3.49 -9.06 -12.14
C ILE A 57 -4.23 -10.35 -12.46
N ASN A 58 -4.99 -10.35 -13.55
CA ASN A 58 -5.80 -11.51 -13.95
C ASN A 58 -4.97 -12.73 -14.34
N SER A 59 -3.77 -12.55 -14.90
CA SER A 59 -2.95 -13.65 -15.44
C SER A 59 -2.44 -14.61 -14.37
N ASN A 60 -2.04 -14.10 -13.20
CA ASN A 60 -1.55 -14.89 -12.08
C ASN A 60 -2.47 -14.84 -10.85
N ARG A 61 -3.57 -14.09 -10.93
CA ARG A 61 -4.58 -13.90 -9.87
C ARG A 61 -3.99 -13.31 -8.58
N GLU A 62 -3.04 -12.40 -8.74
CA GLU A 62 -2.39 -11.70 -7.63
C GLU A 62 -2.84 -10.24 -7.55
N TRP A 63 -2.91 -9.73 -6.33
CA TRP A 63 -3.02 -8.30 -6.09
C TRP A 63 -1.63 -7.69 -6.01
N LYS A 64 -1.46 -6.55 -6.67
CA LYS A 64 -0.29 -5.68 -6.57
C LYS A 64 -0.73 -4.26 -6.24
N THR A 65 0.23 -3.35 -6.13
CA THR A 65 -0.04 -1.92 -6.03
C THR A 65 0.38 -1.20 -7.30
N GLN A 66 -0.25 -0.07 -7.59
CA GLN A 66 0.10 0.79 -8.71
C GLN A 66 0.24 2.23 -8.21
N ASN A 67 1.37 2.89 -8.50
CA ASN A 67 1.67 4.24 -8.01
C ASN A 67 0.97 5.30 -8.86
N THR A 68 -0.32 5.49 -8.66
CA THR A 68 -1.13 6.37 -9.49
C THR A 68 -0.98 7.85 -9.15
N PHE A 69 -0.52 8.20 -7.93
CA PHE A 69 -0.29 9.60 -7.57
C PHE A 69 1.04 9.80 -6.85
N THR A 70 1.73 10.88 -7.23
CA THR A 70 2.97 11.31 -6.59
C THR A 70 2.82 12.75 -6.14
N ALA A 71 3.36 13.08 -4.97
CA ALA A 71 3.38 14.44 -4.45
C ALA A 71 4.79 14.88 -4.07
N TYR A 72 5.13 16.11 -4.47
CA TYR A 72 6.35 16.81 -4.09
C TYR A 72 5.96 18.23 -3.66
N ASP A 73 6.39 18.68 -2.48
CA ASP A 73 6.08 20.00 -1.93
C ASP A 73 4.57 20.34 -1.95
N GLY A 74 3.72 19.35 -1.63
CA GLY A 74 2.26 19.50 -1.64
C GLY A 74 1.61 19.43 -3.01
N VAL A 75 2.39 19.50 -4.10
CA VAL A 75 1.88 19.42 -5.47
C VAL A 75 1.67 17.97 -5.85
N VAL A 76 0.41 17.58 -5.99
CA VAL A 76 0.02 16.22 -6.39
C VAL A 76 -0.04 16.13 -7.92
N LYS A 77 0.61 15.12 -8.47
CA LYS A 77 0.54 14.71 -9.86
C LYS A 77 -0.13 13.34 -9.94
N TYR A 78 -1.04 13.20 -10.89
CA TYR A 78 -1.68 11.95 -11.24
C TYR A 78 -1.04 11.37 -12.49
N ASP A 79 -0.68 10.09 -12.44
CA ASP A 79 -0.19 9.34 -13.59
C ASP A 79 -1.13 8.17 -13.88
N LYS A 80 -1.96 8.34 -14.90
CA LYS A 80 -2.93 7.34 -15.35
C LYS A 80 -2.28 6.13 -16.03
N TYR A 81 -1.01 6.23 -16.40
CA TYR A 81 -0.24 5.16 -17.04
C TYR A 81 0.88 4.64 -16.14
N ALA A 82 0.83 4.97 -14.85
CA ALA A 82 1.80 4.50 -13.87
C ALA A 82 1.99 3.00 -14.00
N GLU A 83 3.25 2.54 -14.06
CA GLU A 83 3.51 1.11 -14.09
C GLU A 83 3.09 0.45 -12.77
N ILE A 84 2.75 -0.83 -12.85
CA ILE A 84 2.44 -1.63 -11.65
C ILE A 84 3.72 -1.67 -10.80
N GLY A 85 3.64 -1.04 -9.64
CA GLY A 85 4.78 -0.74 -8.79
C GLY A 85 4.62 -1.40 -7.43
N LEU A 86 5.61 -2.22 -7.08
CA LEU A 86 5.72 -3.04 -5.87
C LEU A 86 4.78 -4.25 -5.80
N HIS A 87 5.34 -5.33 -5.28
CA HIS A 87 4.57 -6.45 -4.76
C HIS A 87 3.91 -6.02 -3.43
N LEU A 88 2.67 -6.44 -3.21
CA LEU A 88 2.02 -6.41 -1.88
C LEU A 88 2.76 -7.23 -0.82
N LYS A 89 3.88 -7.87 -1.20
CA LYS A 89 4.73 -8.69 -0.36
C LYS A 89 5.07 -8.04 0.99
N PHE A 90 5.21 -6.71 1.08
CA PHE A 90 5.37 -6.06 2.40
C PHE A 90 4.18 -6.30 3.35
N HIS A 91 2.94 -6.27 2.87
CA HIS A 91 1.75 -6.59 3.68
C HIS A 91 1.65 -8.07 4.05
N ILE A 92 2.21 -8.94 3.22
CA ILE A 92 2.21 -10.38 3.46
C ILE A 92 3.32 -10.72 4.44
N ASP A 93 4.53 -10.21 4.24
CA ASP A 93 5.66 -10.39 5.13
C ASP A 93 5.36 -9.76 6.51
N ALA A 94 4.74 -8.56 6.57
CA ALA A 94 4.29 -7.96 7.83
C ALA A 94 3.08 -8.70 8.43
N GLY A 95 2.18 -9.22 7.60
CA GLY A 95 1.07 -10.08 8.04
C GLY A 95 1.54 -11.42 8.58
N GLU A 96 2.60 -12.02 8.02
CA GLU A 96 3.24 -13.25 8.47
C GLU A 96 4.04 -13.03 9.77
N TRP A 97 4.76 -11.90 9.89
CA TRP A 97 5.48 -11.54 11.11
C TRP A 97 4.55 -11.16 12.28
N LEU A 98 3.43 -10.48 12.01
CA LEU A 98 2.50 -9.99 13.05
C LEU A 98 1.37 -10.97 13.39
N ASN A 99 1.12 -11.99 12.56
CA ASN A 99 0.18 -13.09 12.84
C ASN A 99 0.92 -14.42 13.12
N SER A 100 1.91 -14.41 14.02
CA SER A 100 2.67 -15.60 14.42
C SER A 100 1.81 -16.72 15.04
N ASP A 101 0.57 -16.44 15.45
CA ASP A 101 -0.31 -17.41 16.11
C ASP A 101 -1.03 -18.38 15.15
N VAL A 102 -0.86 -18.26 13.83
CA VAL A 102 -1.37 -19.29 12.89
C VAL A 102 -0.44 -20.52 12.84
N ASN A 103 0.77 -20.44 13.41
CA ASN A 103 1.71 -21.57 13.52
C ASN A 103 1.71 -22.28 14.89
N LEU A 104 0.80 -21.94 15.81
CA LEU A 104 0.69 -22.64 17.11
C LEU A 104 -0.48 -23.64 17.19
N ALA A 105 -1.17 -23.92 16.08
CA ALA A 105 -2.24 -24.93 16.03
C ALA A 105 -1.75 -26.36 15.69
N TYR A 106 -0.45 -26.61 15.77
CA TYR A 106 0.14 -27.96 15.74
C TYR A 106 1.13 -28.15 16.89
N CYS A 107 0.60 -28.15 18.12
CA CYS A 107 1.22 -28.79 19.28
C CYS A 107 0.15 -29.58 20.01
#